data_AF-A0A2M7X5S2-F1
#
_entry.id   AF-A0A2M7X5S2-F1
#
_cell.length_a   1.000
_cell.length_b   1.000
_cell.length_c   1.000
_cell.angle_alpha   90.00
_cell.angle_beta   90.00
_cell.angle_gamma   90.00
#
_symmetry.space_group_name_H-M   'P 1'
#
loop_
_entity.id
_entity.type
_entity.pdbx_description
1 polymer ?
#
loop_
_entity_poly.entity_id
_entity_poly.type
_entity_poly.pdbx_seq_one_letter_code
_entity_poly.pdbx_strand_id
1 'polypeptide(L)' 'MQTSPVHATAIDAAVAALRRGELIGLPTETVYGLAADAMNASAVAK' A
#
# COMPACT_ATOMS: atom_id res chain seq x y z
N MET A 1 17.73 -5.07 -11.66
CA MET A 1 16.35 -4.92 -11.14
C MET A 1 15.79 -3.62 -11.67
N GLN A 2 14.67 -3.66 -12.39
CA GLN A 2 14.16 -2.53 -13.19
C GLN A 2 13.47 -1.49 -12.29
N THR A 3 14.20 -0.51 -11.76
CA THR A 3 13.62 0.64 -11.06
C THR A 3 13.22 1.71 -12.08
N SER A 4 12.15 1.46 -12.85
CA SER A 4 11.59 2.50 -13.70
C SER A 4 10.96 3.60 -12.83
N PRO A 5 11.09 4.88 -13.19
CA PRO A 5 10.62 6.01 -12.37
C PRO A 5 9.13 5.94 -11.99
N VAL A 6 8.31 5.27 -12.83
CA VAL A 6 6.89 5.02 -12.54
C VAL A 6 6.70 4.16 -11.28
N HIS A 7 7.58 3.18 -11.01
CA HIS A 7 7.46 2.30 -9.84
C HIS A 7 7.73 3.05 -8.53
N ALA A 8 8.71 3.96 -8.52
CA ALA A 8 9.02 4.76 -7.33
C ALA A 8 7.82 5.64 -6.94
N THR A 9 7.25 6.36 -7.91
CA THR A 9 6.08 7.23 -7.69
C THR A 9 4.86 6.47 -7.19
N ALA A 10 4.61 5.26 -7.72
CA ALA A 10 3.49 4.42 -7.27
C ALA A 10 3.66 3.96 -5.81
N ILE A 11 4.89 3.59 -5.41
CA ILE A 11 5.19 3.20 -4.03
C ILE A 11 5.02 4.41 -3.09
N ASP A 12 5.51 5.58 -3.48
CA ASP A 12 5.37 6.80 -2.67
C ASP A 12 3.90 7.17 -2.45
N ALA A 13 3.07 7.05 -3.49
CA ALA A 13 1.62 7.28 -3.39
C ALA A 13 0.95 6.27 -2.46
N ALA A 14 1.31 4.98 -2.55
CA ALA A 14 0.80 3.93 -1.68
C ALA A 14 1.18 4.16 -0.22
N VAL A 15 2.44 4.54 0.05
CA VAL A 15 2.91 4.89 1.40
C VAL A 15 2.14 6.10 1.95
N ALA A 16 1.92 7.13 1.12
CA ALA A 16 1.16 8.30 1.54
C ALA A 16 -0.31 7.94 1.88
N ALA A 17 -0.93 7.05 1.11
CA ALA A 17 -2.29 6.57 1.39
C ALA A 17 -2.35 5.79 2.72
N LEU A 18 -1.44 4.84 2.94
CA LEU A 18 -1.36 4.08 4.19
C LEU A 18 -1.17 5.00 5.41
N ARG A 19 -0.31 6.02 5.31
CA ARG A 19 -0.11 7.03 6.38
C ARG A 19 -1.35 7.86 6.68
N ARG A 20 -2.25 8.06 5.70
CA ARG A 20 -3.56 8.71 5.90
C ARG A 20 -4.61 7.76 6.48
N GLY A 21 -4.26 6.49 6.71
CA GLY A 21 -5.20 5.44 7.13
C GLY A 21 -6.16 5.00 6.03
N GLU A 22 -5.77 5.19 4.76
CA GLU A 22 -6.48 4.64 3.60
C GLU A 22 -6.03 3.20 3.30
N LEU A 23 -6.86 2.48 2.55
CA LEU A 23 -6.55 1.12 2.11
C LEU A 23 -5.93 1.13 0.71
N ILE A 24 -5.04 0.18 0.44
CA ILE A 24 -4.46 -0.02 -0.89
C ILE A 24 -4.60 -1.47 -1.34
N GLY A 25 -4.64 -1.69 -2.66
CA GLY A 25 -4.41 -3.01 -3.24
C GLY A 25 -2.91 -3.30 -3.30
N LEU A 26 -2.47 -4.41 -2.71
CA LEU A 26 -1.08 -4.83 -2.67
C LEU A 26 -0.92 -6.14 -3.47
N PRO A 27 -0.20 -6.13 -4.61
CA PRO A 27 0.10 -7.37 -5.32
C PRO A 27 1.05 -8.24 -4.49
N THR A 28 0.78 -9.54 -4.44
CA THR A 28 1.71 -10.55 -3.93
C THR A 28 1.89 -11.66 -4.96
N GLU A 29 2.81 -12.59 -4.72
CA GLU A 29 3.01 -13.75 -5.60
C GLU A 29 1.75 -14.62 -5.73
N THR A 30 0.95 -14.71 -4.66
CA THR A 30 -0.20 -15.62 -4.60
C THR A 30 -1.50 -14.94 -4.96
N VAL A 31 -1.82 -13.81 -4.29
CA VAL A 31 -3.08 -13.09 -4.45
C VAL A 31 -2.90 -11.59 -4.26
N TYR A 32 -3.87 -10.80 -4.70
CA TYR A 32 -3.95 -9.42 -4.25
C TYR A 32 -4.43 -9.36 -2.80
N GLY A 33 -3.69 -8.63 -1.97
CA GLY A 33 -4.10 -8.27 -0.62
C GLY A 33 -4.75 -6.88 -0.59
N LEU A 34 -5.69 -6.68 0.32
CA LEU A 34 -6.11 -5.36 0.76
C LEU A 34 -5.26 -4.99 1.97
N ALA A 35 -4.48 -3.91 1.88
CA ALA A 35 -3.51 -3.53 2.90
C ALA A 35 -3.92 -2.23 3.61
N ALA A 36 -3.63 -2.19 4.91
CA ALA A 36 -3.79 -1.04 5.80
C ALA A 36 -2.52 -0.89 6.67
N ASP A 37 -2.34 0.27 7.32
CA ASP A 37 -1.31 0.42 8.36
C ASP A 37 -1.68 -0.43 9.59
N ALA A 38 -0.87 -1.46 9.87
CA ALA A 38 -1.10 -2.40 10.96
C ALA A 38 -1.06 -1.76 12.36
N MET A 39 -0.41 -0.59 12.51
CA MET A 39 -0.40 0.15 13.78
C MET A 39 -1.63 1.05 13.94
N ASN A 40 -2.47 1.18 12.90
CA ASN A 40 -3.69 1.96 12.93
C ASN A 40 -4.92 1.04 12.96
N ALA A 41 -5.38 0.71 14.17
CA ALA A 41 -6.55 -0.16 14.37
C ALA A 41 -7.81 0.29 13.62
N SER A 42 -8.01 1.61 13.46
CA SER A 42 -9.16 2.15 12.73
C SER A 42 -9.07 1.93 11.22
N ALA A 43 -7.86 1.90 10.66
CA ALA A 43 -7.64 1.58 9.25
C ALA A 43 -7.81 0.08 9.00
N VAL A 44 -7.34 -0.77 9.93
CA VAL A 44 -7.49 -2.23 9.85
C VAL A 44 -8.95 -2.67 9.92
N ALA A 45 -9.81 -1.91 10.63
CA ALA A 45 -11.23 -2.23 10.79
C ALA A 45 -12.14 -1.79 9.62
N LYS A 46 -11.59 -1.18 8.56
CA LYS A 46 -12.34 -0.78 7.36
C LYS A 46 -12.54 -1.94 6.40
#